data_AF-A0A920QH12-F1
#
_entry.id   AF-A0A920QH12-F1
#
_cell.length_a   1.000
_cell.length_b   1.000
_cell.length_c   1.000
_cell.angle_alpha   90.00
_cell.angle_beta   90.00
_cell.angle_gamma   90.00
#
_symmetry.space_group_name_H-M   'P 1'
#
loop_
_entity.id
_entity.type
_entity.pdbx_description
1 polymer ?
#
loop_
_entity_poly.entity_id
_entity_poly.type
_entity_poly.pdbx_seq_one_letter_code
_entity_poly.pdbx_strand_id
1 'polypeptide(L)'
;MKFWSYSNHQKISGFSAYGLPAGFNWFVYIYAVNTAQIIEASLGYYINPLLNVLMGFIFLRERLNFLQCMALGLAALGVLNFLWDFGSLPWIALSLSSTFALYGLVRKVIPVKPLVGLLIETILLAHLQL
;
A
#
# COMPACT_ATOMS: atom_id res chain seq x y z
N MET A 1 -9.85 11.63 36.07
CA MET A 1 -9.65 11.61 34.60
C MET A 1 -8.79 10.40 34.24
N LYS A 2 -9.40 9.34 33.68
CA LYS A 2 -8.77 8.02 33.41
C LYS A 2 -7.90 8.09 32.15
N PHE A 3 -6.59 8.27 32.31
CA PHE A 3 -5.62 8.39 31.20
C PHE A 3 -4.72 7.16 30.99
N TRP A 4 -4.92 6.07 31.73
CA TRP A 4 -3.95 4.97 31.72
C TRP A 4 -4.56 3.61 32.07
N SER A 5 -5.29 3.00 31.12
CA SER A 5 -5.57 1.56 31.15
C SER A 5 -6.08 1.11 29.78
N TYR A 6 -5.19 0.92 28.82
CA TYR A 6 -5.51 0.13 27.62
C TYR A 6 -4.33 -0.78 27.27
N SER A 7 -4.66 -2.07 27.20
CA SER A 7 -3.80 -3.24 27.37
C SER A 7 -2.74 -3.44 26.27
N ASN A 8 -1.60 -3.97 26.68
CA ASN A 8 -0.28 -3.95 26.05
C ASN A 8 -0.02 -5.09 25.03
N HIS A 9 -1.04 -5.83 24.57
CA HIS A 9 -0.86 -6.96 23.64
C HIS A 9 -1.30 -6.69 22.19
N GLN A 10 -2.12 -5.67 21.93
CA GLN A 10 -2.65 -5.39 20.58
C GLN A 10 -1.69 -4.57 19.69
N LYS A 11 -0.70 -3.88 20.26
CA LYS A 11 0.26 -3.05 19.51
C LYS A 11 1.38 -3.84 18.84
N ILE A 12 1.78 -4.98 19.42
CA ILE A 12 2.88 -5.81 18.92
C ILE A 12 2.41 -6.68 17.73
N SER A 13 1.17 -7.17 17.75
CA SER A 13 0.59 -7.89 16.62
C SER A 13 0.34 -6.99 15.41
N GLY A 14 0.02 -5.71 15.65
CA GLY A 14 -0.09 -4.70 14.60
C GLY A 14 1.24 -4.50 13.87
N PHE A 15 2.35 -4.35 14.58
CA PHE A 15 3.68 -4.08 13.99
C PHE A 15 4.19 -5.23 13.11
N SER A 16 4.00 -6.48 13.54
CA SER A 16 4.37 -7.67 12.74
C SER A 16 3.50 -7.84 11.49
N ALA A 17 2.27 -7.35 11.48
CA ALA A 17 1.42 -7.35 10.29
C ALA A 17 1.84 -6.32 9.23
N TYR A 18 2.57 -5.25 9.60
CA TYR A 18 3.05 -4.23 8.66
C TYR A 18 4.36 -4.62 7.96
N GLY A 19 5.22 -5.40 8.60
CA GLY A 19 6.55 -5.72 8.07
C GLY A 19 6.56 -6.76 6.95
N LEU A 20 5.67 -7.76 7.03
CA LEU A 20 5.62 -8.86 6.05
C LEU A 20 5.24 -8.40 4.63
N PRO A 21 4.22 -7.54 4.44
CA PRO A 21 3.89 -7.02 3.11
C PRO A 21 5.01 -6.14 2.52
N ALA A 22 5.65 -5.31 3.34
CA ALA A 22 6.73 -4.43 2.89
C ALA A 22 7.97 -5.23 2.43
N GLY A 23 8.35 -6.26 3.19
CA GLY A 23 9.44 -7.16 2.81
C GLY A 23 9.14 -7.97 1.55
N PHE A 24 7.92 -8.49 1.42
CA PHE A 24 7.49 -9.21 0.21
C PHE A 24 7.47 -8.29 -1.01
N ASN A 25 6.95 -7.07 -0.87
CA ASN A 25 6.94 -6.08 -1.94
C ASN A 25 8.35 -5.75 -2.44
N TRP A 26 9.28 -5.57 -1.50
CA TRP A 26 10.68 -5.31 -1.82
C TRP A 26 11.34 -6.50 -2.51
N PHE A 27 11.06 -7.73 -2.07
CA PHE A 27 11.57 -8.92 -2.74
C PHE A 27 11.07 -9.04 -4.19
N VAL A 28 9.79 -8.77 -4.44
CA VAL A 28 9.22 -8.76 -5.80
C VAL A 28 9.84 -7.65 -6.65
N TYR A 29 10.15 -6.48 -6.07
CA TYR A 29 10.86 -5.42 -6.77
C TYR A 29 12.29 -5.83 -7.16
N ILE A 30 13.06 -6.40 -6.22
CA ILE A 30 14.41 -6.92 -6.51
C ILE A 30 14.34 -7.99 -7.60
N TYR A 31 13.36 -8.89 -7.53
CA TYR A 31 13.15 -9.90 -8.57
C TYR A 31 12.93 -9.26 -9.94
N ALA A 32 12.04 -8.27 -10.03
CA ALA A 32 11.75 -7.57 -11.29
C ALA A 32 12.97 -6.87 -11.89
N VAL A 33 13.83 -6.29 -11.04
CA VAL A 33 15.10 -5.69 -11.47
C VAL A 33 16.06 -6.77 -11.98
N ASN A 34 16.18 -7.90 -11.28
CA ASN A 34 17.06 -9.00 -11.67
C ASN A 34 16.61 -9.73 -12.95
N THR A 35 15.31 -9.81 -13.21
CA THR A 35 14.76 -10.43 -14.43
C THR A 35 14.63 -9.45 -15.60
N ALA A 36 15.14 -8.22 -15.45
CA ALA A 36 15.00 -7.13 -16.42
C ALA A 36 13.53 -6.77 -16.76
N GLN A 37 12.57 -7.13 -15.90
CA GLN A 37 11.14 -6.81 -16.03
C GLN A 37 10.77 -5.50 -15.33
N ILE A 38 11.65 -4.50 -15.39
CA ILE A 38 11.47 -3.18 -14.77
C ILE A 38 10.26 -2.43 -15.34
N ILE A 39 9.90 -2.71 -16.59
CA ILE A 39 8.70 -2.15 -17.23
C ILE A 39 7.44 -2.62 -16.49
N GLU A 40 7.33 -3.92 -16.18
CA GLU A 40 6.21 -4.44 -15.37
C GLU A 40 6.18 -3.83 -13.97
N ALA A 41 7.34 -3.67 -13.33
CA ALA A 41 7.40 -3.02 -12.01
C ALA A 41 6.88 -1.58 -12.05
N SER A 42 7.26 -0.82 -13.09
CA SER A 42 6.80 0.55 -13.31
C SER A 42 5.29 0.62 -13.54
N LEU A 43 4.73 -0.36 -14.26
CA LEU A 43 3.29 -0.50 -14.41
C LEU A 43 2.54 -0.81 -13.12
N GLY A 44 3.16 -1.56 -12.21
CA GLY A 44 2.62 -1.76 -10.87
C GLY A 44 2.30 -0.42 -10.19
N TYR A 45 3.12 0.62 -10.41
CA TYR A 45 2.85 1.96 -9.87
C TYR A 45 1.68 2.68 -10.54
N TYR A 46 1.39 2.43 -11.82
CA TYR A 46 0.20 2.96 -12.48
C TYR A 46 -1.08 2.22 -12.05
N ILE A 47 -0.99 0.93 -11.75
CA ILE A 47 -2.10 0.11 -11.24
C ILE A 47 -2.42 0.44 -9.77
N ASN A 48 -1.44 0.91 -9.01
CA ASN A 48 -1.56 1.17 -7.57
C ASN A 48 -2.72 2.09 -7.17
N PRO A 49 -2.92 3.28 -7.78
CA PRO A 49 -4.07 4.14 -7.48
C PRO A 49 -5.41 3.46 -7.74
N LEU A 50 -5.52 2.71 -8.85
CA LEU A 50 -6.72 1.97 -9.21
C LEU A 50 -7.08 0.96 -8.10
N LEU A 51 -6.12 0.13 -7.68
CA LEU A 51 -6.33 -0.86 -6.63
C LEU A 51 -6.59 -0.24 -5.25
N ASN A 52 -5.89 0.83 -4.89
CA ASN A 52 -6.14 1.53 -3.63
C ASN A 52 -7.58 2.07 -3.55
N VAL A 53 -8.08 2.68 -4.63
CA VAL A 53 -9.45 3.20 -4.69
C VAL A 53 -10.46 2.04 -4.71
N LEU A 54 -10.20 0.98 -5.46
CA LEU A 54 -11.03 -0.24 -5.46
C LEU A 54 -11.14 -0.87 -4.06
N MET A 55 -10.02 -1.01 -3.35
CA MET A 55 -10.02 -1.55 -2.00
C MET A 55 -10.75 -0.62 -1.02
N GLY A 56 -10.58 0.70 -1.13
CA GLY A 56 -11.35 1.68 -0.35
C GLY A 56 -12.86 1.58 -0.60
N PHE A 57 -13.26 1.47 -1.87
CA PHE A 57 -14.66 1.32 -2.26
C PHE A 57 -15.27 0.01 -1.73
N ILE A 58 -14.59 -1.12 -1.91
CA ILE A 58 -15.09 -2.45 -1.52
C ILE A 58 -15.13 -2.61 0.00
N PHE A 59 -14.03 -2.30 0.70
CA PHE A 59 -13.87 -2.60 2.12
C PHE A 59 -14.30 -1.48 3.05
N LEU A 60 -14.05 -0.21 2.70
CA LEU A 60 -14.45 0.94 3.52
C LEU A 60 -15.82 1.51 3.12
N ARG A 61 -16.43 0.98 2.04
CA ARG A 61 -17.69 1.50 1.49
C ARG A 61 -17.63 3.01 1.21
N GLU A 62 -16.45 3.51 0.84
CA GLU A 62 -16.26 4.91 0.45
C GLU A 62 -17.13 5.21 -0.77
N ARG A 63 -17.93 6.28 -0.74
CA ARG A 63 -18.73 6.67 -1.91
C ARG A 63 -17.84 7.39 -2.92
N LEU A 64 -17.66 6.78 -4.09
CA LEU A 64 -16.91 7.40 -5.17
C LEU A 64 -17.74 8.49 -5.85
N ASN A 65 -17.13 9.65 -6.07
CA ASN A 65 -17.74 10.70 -6.87
C ASN A 65 -17.75 10.29 -8.36
N PHE A 66 -18.65 10.84 -9.16
CA PHE A 66 -18.80 10.51 -10.58
C PHE A 66 -17.47 10.65 -11.35
N LEU A 67 -16.72 11.73 -11.10
CA LEU A 67 -15.39 11.97 -11.68
C LEU A 67 -14.36 10.90 -11.28
N GLN A 68 -14.42 10.39 -10.05
CA GLN A 68 -13.53 9.30 -9.59
C GLN A 68 -13.88 7.99 -10.29
N CYS A 69 -15.18 7.72 -10.49
CA CYS A 69 -15.64 6.55 -11.24
C CYS A 69 -15.16 6.61 -12.70
N MET A 70 -15.25 7.79 -13.34
CA MET A 70 -14.70 7.99 -14.68
C MET A 70 -13.19 7.80 -14.73
N ALA A 71 -12.43 8.36 -13.76
CA ALA A 71 -10.99 8.16 -13.67
C ALA A 71 -10.62 6.68 -13.48
N LEU A 72 -11.38 5.96 -12.66
CA LEU A 72 -11.21 4.51 -12.46
C LEU A 72 -11.47 3.74 -13.76
N GLY A 73 -12.53 4.10 -14.49
CA GLY A 73 -12.85 3.51 -15.79
C GLY A 73 -11.75 3.73 -16.82
N LEU A 74 -11.22 4.95 -16.92
CA LEU A 74 -10.11 5.28 -17.81
C LEU A 74 -8.83 4.52 -17.44
N ALA A 75 -8.51 4.45 -16.14
CA ALA A 75 -7.36 3.69 -15.67
C ALA A 75 -7.51 2.18 -15.95
N ALA A 76 -8.72 1.62 -15.76
CA ALA A 76 -9.00 0.22 -16.08
C ALA A 76 -8.85 -0.07 -17.58
N LEU A 77 -9.32 0.85 -18.44
CA LEU A 77 -9.10 0.75 -19.89
C LEU A 77 -7.61 0.80 -20.25
N GLY A 78 -6.82 1.65 -19.59
CA GLY A 78 -5.37 1.70 -19.76
C GLY A 78 -4.69 0.38 -19.42
N VAL A 79 -5.10 -0.26 -18.31
CA VAL A 79 -4.58 -1.57 -17.90
C VAL A 79 -4.99 -2.67 -18.88
N LEU A 80 -6.23 -2.65 -19.40
CA LEU A 80 -6.71 -3.60 -20.39
C LEU A 80 -5.98 -3.48 -21.72
N ASN A 81 -5.78 -2.25 -22.21
CA ASN A 81 -5.00 -1.99 -23.41
C ASN A 81 -3.55 -2.50 -23.24
N PHE A 82 -2.97 -2.27 -22.07
CA PHE A 82 -1.65 -2.77 -21.76
C PHE A 82 -1.59 -4.30 -21.73
N LEU A 83 -2.57 -4.98 -21.13
CA LEU A 83 -2.66 -6.43 -21.13
C LEU A 83 -2.69 -7.01 -22.56
N TRP A 84 -3.34 -6.29 -23.47
CA TRP A 84 -3.41 -6.66 -24.88
C TRP A 84 -2.05 -6.54 -25.56
N ASP A 85 -1.32 -5.46 -25.30
CA ASP A 85 -0.01 -5.17 -25.93
C ASP A 85 1.12 -6.05 -25.36
N PHE A 86 1.07 -6.34 -24.05
CA PHE A 86 2.09 -7.15 -23.38
C PHE A 86 1.97 -8.65 -23.66
N GLY A 87 0.82 -9.11 -24.16
CA GLY A 87 0.55 -10.52 -24.51
C GLY A 87 0.66 -11.52 -23.34
N SER A 88 0.91 -11.03 -22.13
CA SER A 88 1.17 -11.81 -20.92
C SER A 88 0.61 -11.07 -19.71
N LEU A 89 0.18 -11.82 -18.70
CA LEU A 89 -0.33 -11.24 -17.46
C LEU A 89 0.84 -10.64 -16.66
N PRO A 90 0.84 -9.32 -16.38
CA PRO A 90 1.92 -8.65 -15.67
C PRO A 90 1.82 -8.96 -14.17
N TRP A 91 2.19 -10.18 -13.81
CA TRP A 91 2.04 -10.72 -12.47
C TRP A 91 2.89 -9.97 -11.45
N ILE A 92 4.04 -9.41 -11.86
CA ILE A 92 4.87 -8.54 -11.01
C ILE A 92 4.11 -7.27 -10.66
N ALA A 93 3.53 -6.61 -11.67
CA ALA A 93 2.75 -5.39 -11.50
C ALA A 93 1.55 -5.62 -10.57
N LEU A 94 0.82 -6.71 -10.78
CA LEU A 94 -0.33 -7.10 -9.95
C LEU A 94 0.08 -7.43 -8.51
N SER A 95 1.17 -8.16 -8.32
CA SER A 95 1.67 -8.54 -6.98
C SER A 95 2.13 -7.32 -6.19
N LEU A 96 2.92 -6.44 -6.80
CA LEU A 96 3.39 -5.19 -6.20
C LEU A 96 2.23 -4.29 -5.81
N SER A 97 1.33 -4.02 -6.77
CA SER A 97 0.20 -3.11 -6.57
C SER A 97 -0.81 -3.66 -5.56
N SER A 98 -1.08 -4.97 -5.56
CA SER A 98 -1.99 -5.59 -4.58
C SER A 98 -1.42 -5.49 -3.16
N THR A 99 -0.12 -5.72 -3.00
CA THR A 99 0.55 -5.64 -1.69
C THR A 99 0.53 -4.21 -1.15
N PHE A 100 0.81 -3.21 -2.01
CA PHE A 100 0.71 -1.80 -1.65
C PHE A 100 -0.71 -1.36 -1.32
N ALA A 101 -1.70 -1.80 -2.10
CA ALA A 101 -3.09 -1.46 -1.86
C ALA A 101 -3.61 -2.06 -0.55
N LEU A 102 -3.24 -3.32 -0.23
CA LEU A 102 -3.54 -3.93 1.06
C LEU A 102 -2.88 -3.17 2.21
N TYR A 103 -1.61 -2.77 2.06
CA TYR A 103 -0.93 -1.95 3.04
C TYR A 103 -1.65 -0.61 3.26
N GLY A 104 -2.05 0.08 2.18
CA GLY A 104 -2.81 1.32 2.23
C GLY A 104 -4.16 1.16 2.93
N LEU A 105 -4.86 0.06 2.64
CA LEU A 105 -6.12 -0.31 3.28
C LEU A 105 -5.97 -0.50 4.79
N VAL A 106 -4.99 -1.30 5.20
CA VAL A 106 -4.68 -1.52 6.62
C VAL A 106 -4.32 -0.21 7.32
N ARG A 107 -3.56 0.67 6.66
CA ARG A 107 -3.19 1.98 7.20
C ARG A 107 -4.38 2.94 7.35
N LYS A 108 -5.38 2.85 6.48
CA LYS A 108 -6.65 3.60 6.61
C LYS A 108 -7.52 3.08 7.76
N VAL A 109 -7.50 1.77 8.01
CA VAL A 109 -8.34 1.13 9.03
C VAL A 109 -7.73 1.26 10.43
N ILE A 110 -6.40 1.22 10.56
CA ILE A 110 -5.73 1.34 11.85
C ILE A 110 -5.49 2.82 12.16
N PRO A 111 -6.09 3.39 13.22
CA PRO A 111 -5.92 4.78 13.61
C PRO A 111 -4.57 4.98 14.32
N VAL A 112 -3.46 4.67 13.64
CA VAL A 112 -2.15 5.07 14.13
C VAL A 112 -1.98 6.52 13.73
N LYS A 113 -2.08 7.44 14.69
CA LYS A 113 -1.66 8.84 14.49
C LYS A 113 -0.19 8.81 14.04
N PRO A 114 0.14 9.09 12.76
CA PRO A 114 1.51 9.03 12.27
C PRO A 114 2.42 10.00 13.04
N LEU A 115 1.82 11.06 13.57
CA LEU A 115 2.44 12.08 14.39
C LEU A 115 3.09 11.51 15.66
N VAL A 116 2.48 10.52 16.32
CA VAL A 116 3.02 10.00 17.60
C VAL A 116 4.20 9.08 17.36
N GLY A 117 4.16 8.26 16.31
CA GLY A 117 5.30 7.42 15.91
C GLY A 117 6.49 8.27 15.46
N LEU A 118 6.25 9.27 14.60
CA LEU A 118 7.28 10.18 14.12
C LEU A 118 7.87 11.03 15.25
N LEU A 119 7.05 11.54 16.17
CA LEU A 119 7.55 12.30 17.33
C LEU A 119 8.41 11.43 18.24
N ILE A 120 8.04 10.17 18.47
CA ILE A 120 8.86 9.24 19.27
C ILE A 120 10.18 8.94 18.57
N GLU A 121 10.17 8.69 17.26
CA GLU A 121 11.40 8.47 16.47
C GLU A 121 12.30 9.72 16.47
N THR A 122 11.71 10.91 16.33
CA THR A 122 12.45 12.19 16.32
C THR A 122 13.03 12.50 17.70
N ILE A 123 12.31 12.24 18.79
CA ILE A 123 12.80 12.43 20.16
C ILE A 123 13.91 11.42 20.50
N LEU A 124 13.77 10.15 20.08
CA LEU A 124 14.81 9.14 20.29
C LEU A 124 16.09 9.46 19.52
N LEU A 125 15.98 9.87 18.26
CA LEU A 125 17.14 10.30 17.46
C LEU A 125 17.77 11.57 18.03
N ALA A 126 16.97 12.54 18.49
CA ALA A 126 17.48 13.76 19.11
C ALA A 126 18.18 13.49 20.45
N HIS A 127 17.70 12.53 21.25
CA HIS A 127 18.34 12.15 22.50
C HIS A 127 19.62 11.33 22.30
N LEU A 128 19.75 10.62 21.17
CA LEU A 128 20.97 9.88 20.83
C LEU A 128 22.08 10.77 20.25
N GLN A 129 21.76 12.00 19.84
CA GLN A 129 22.67 12.98 19.26
C GLN A 129 23.27 13.97 20.28
N LEU A 130 22.84 13.92 21.53
CA LEU A 130 23.36 14.70 22.68
C LEU A 130 24.06 13.77 23.67
#